data_AF-A0A7C3C176-F1
#
_entry.id   AF-A0A7C3C176-F1
#
_cell.length_a   1.000
_cell.length_b   1.000
_cell.length_c   1.000
_cell.angle_alpha   90.00
_cell.angle_beta   90.00
_cell.angle_gamma   90.00
#
_symmetry.space_group_name_H-M   'P 1'
#
loop_
_entity.id
_entity.type
_entity.pdbx_description
1 polymer ?
#
loop_
_entity_poly.entity_id
_entity_poly.type
_entity_poly.pdbx_seq_one_letter_code
_entity_poly.pdbx_strand_id
1 'polypeptide(L)'
;MLVQEAPSDGTYYVVVFADVHQDDHTHDDGDDHEHTEKAAKYGLVVGYLESFTPLELVLVPYSVQKVYHWEGQNTFVALLPILLVLVIGGTIMYYCVRKGRAHLGLSKWLAYFAGMAFFGSGVSFVYQMVLTFTVTGIHAEALISLIFVVLSFFLGLATLLYAVREKPALTPWRRTGLILTGLIALFVWSGLYLGPALIIAAALVPTQPGRTLEG
;
A
#
# COMPACT_ATOMS: atom_id res chain seq x y z
N MET A 1 15.47 -30.14 11.03
CA MET A 1 15.76 -29.16 12.11
C MET A 1 17.17 -28.65 11.84
N LEU A 2 17.31 -27.44 11.30
CA LEU A 2 18.61 -26.79 11.18
C LEU A 2 18.83 -26.02 12.48
N VAL A 3 19.86 -26.41 13.23
CA VAL A 3 20.34 -25.62 14.38
C VAL A 3 20.99 -24.37 13.79
N GLN A 4 20.30 -23.25 13.90
CA GLN A 4 20.81 -21.97 13.46
C GLN A 4 21.62 -21.37 14.61
N GLU A 5 22.94 -21.33 14.45
CA GLU A 5 23.84 -20.72 15.44
C GLU A 5 23.59 -19.21 15.51
N ALA A 6 23.59 -18.67 16.72
CA ALA A 6 23.40 -17.23 16.93
C ALA A 6 24.57 -16.45 16.29
N PRO A 7 24.30 -15.32 15.60
CA PRO A 7 25.35 -14.51 14.99
C PRO A 7 26.42 -14.09 16.00
N SER A 8 27.70 -14.16 15.61
CA SER A 8 28.83 -13.83 16.48
C SER A 8 28.93 -12.36 16.89
N ASP A 9 28.13 -11.49 16.25
CA ASP A 9 28.11 -10.05 16.50
C ASP A 9 26.67 -9.50 16.37
N GLY A 10 26.28 -8.62 17.28
CA GLY A 10 24.92 -8.10 17.40
C GLY A 10 24.60 -7.55 18.79
N THR A 11 23.73 -6.54 18.88
CA THR A 11 23.24 -6.04 20.16
C THR A 11 22.08 -6.89 20.65
N TYR A 12 22.32 -7.66 21.71
CA TYR A 12 21.30 -8.49 22.35
C TYR A 12 20.65 -7.74 23.50
N TYR A 13 19.33 -7.61 23.45
CA TYR A 13 18.55 -7.05 24.54
C TYR A 13 17.98 -8.20 25.37
N VAL A 14 18.44 -8.34 26.60
CA VAL A 14 17.92 -9.32 27.56
C VAL A 14 17.00 -8.58 28.52
N VAL A 15 15.73 -8.98 28.58
CA VAL A 15 14.81 -8.48 29.59
C VAL A 15 14.87 -9.42 30.79
N VAL A 16 15.32 -8.89 31.92
CA VAL A 16 15.38 -9.60 33.19
C VAL A 16 14.10 -9.29 33.95
N PHE A 17 13.24 -10.28 34.13
CA PHE A 17 12.11 -10.15 35.05
C PHE A 17 12.63 -10.47 36.46
N ALA A 18 12.80 -9.44 37.28
CA ALA A 18 12.98 -9.66 38.71
C ALA A 18 11.65 -10.18 39.26
N ASP A 19 11.68 -11.35 39.90
CA ASP A 19 10.53 -11.85 40.65
C ASP A 19 10.37 -10.97 41.88
N VAL A 20 9.55 -9.92 41.77
CA VAL A 20 9.17 -9.07 42.91
C VAL A 20 8.10 -9.82 43.69
N HIS A 21 8.49 -10.93 44.33
CA HIS A 21 7.77 -11.38 45.51
C HIS A 21 8.16 -10.43 46.64
N GLN A 22 7.31 -9.42 46.81
CA GLN A 22 7.20 -8.62 48.02
C GLN A 22 6.68 -9.55 49.13
N ASP A 23 7.52 -10.47 49.61
CA ASP A 23 7.22 -11.26 50.79
C ASP A 23 7.47 -10.39 52.03
N ASP A 24 6.45 -9.60 52.36
CA ASP A 24 6.23 -9.16 53.73
C ASP A 24 5.87 -10.41 54.53
N HIS A 25 6.81 -10.95 55.31
CA HIS A 25 6.58 -11.44 56.67
C HIS A 25 7.87 -11.95 57.34
N THR A 26 8.16 -11.32 58.47
CA THR A 26 8.94 -11.81 59.62
C THR A 26 8.81 -13.31 59.90
N HIS A 27 9.93 -14.04 59.93
CA HIS A 27 10.37 -14.77 61.13
C HIS A 27 11.81 -15.25 61.01
N ASP A 28 12.54 -15.02 62.10
CA ASP A 28 13.83 -15.59 62.46
C ASP A 28 13.65 -17.08 62.75
N ASP A 29 14.46 -17.93 62.14
CA ASP A 29 14.98 -19.16 62.75
C ASP A 29 15.99 -19.80 61.76
N GLY A 30 17.16 -20.12 62.29
CA GLY A 30 18.28 -20.63 61.52
C GLY A 30 18.08 -22.05 61.03
N ASP A 31 18.49 -22.30 59.78
CA ASP A 31 19.11 -23.56 59.37
C ASP A 31 19.80 -23.35 58.01
N ASP A 32 20.94 -24.03 57.86
CA ASP A 32 21.55 -24.52 56.63
C ASP A 32 21.52 -23.62 55.38
N HIS A 33 22.68 -23.03 55.06
CA HIS A 33 22.93 -22.30 53.82
C HIS A 33 22.91 -23.23 52.59
N GLU A 34 21.73 -23.69 52.17
CA GLU A 34 21.49 -24.14 50.81
C GLU A 34 21.38 -22.89 49.93
N HIS A 35 22.43 -22.61 49.15
CA HIS A 35 22.39 -21.58 48.11
C HIS A 35 21.41 -22.02 47.01
N THR A 36 20.11 -21.87 47.25
CA THR A 36 19.12 -21.91 46.18
C THR A 36 19.30 -20.64 45.35
N GLU A 37 20.15 -20.70 44.32
CA GLU A 37 20.18 -19.69 43.26
C GLU A 37 18.76 -19.57 42.69
N LYS A 38 18.00 -18.56 43.13
CA LYS A 38 16.70 -18.22 42.55
C LYS A 38 16.95 -17.86 41.08
N ALA A 39 16.72 -18.83 40.19
CA ALA A 39 16.85 -18.66 38.76
C ALA A 39 15.85 -17.61 38.27
N ALA A 40 16.32 -16.37 38.05
CA ALA A 40 15.51 -15.32 37.46
C ALA A 40 15.03 -15.76 36.06
N LYS A 41 13.75 -15.53 35.76
CA LYS A 41 13.18 -15.89 34.45
C LYS A 41 13.61 -14.84 33.44
N TYR A 42 14.50 -15.22 32.52
CA TYR A 42 14.94 -14.36 31.44
C TYR A 42 14.12 -14.62 30.18
N GLY A 43 13.61 -13.56 29.55
CA GLY A 43 13.03 -13.61 28.21
C GLY A 43 14.03 -13.09 27.20
N LEU A 44 14.53 -13.94 26.30
CA LEU A 44 15.32 -13.51 25.16
C LEU A 44 14.38 -13.14 24.01
N VAL A 45 14.23 -11.84 23.75
CA VAL A 45 13.49 -11.37 22.57
C VAL A 45 14.48 -11.34 21.40
N VAL A 46 14.40 -12.35 20.54
CA VAL A 46 15.10 -12.35 19.25
C VAL A 46 14.30 -11.52 18.25
N GLY A 47 14.85 -10.38 17.85
CA GLY A 47 14.36 -9.56 16.76
C GLY A 47 15.28 -9.66 15.54
N TYR A 48 14.74 -9.47 14.34
CA TYR A 48 15.52 -9.39 13.11
C TYR A 48 15.54 -7.94 12.62
N LEU A 49 16.68 -7.49 12.07
CA LEU A 49 16.73 -6.23 11.35
C LEU A 49 15.97 -6.43 10.03
N GLU A 50 14.82 -5.77 9.89
CA GLU A 50 13.98 -5.92 8.71
C GLU A 50 14.59 -5.15 7.54
N SER A 51 15.05 -5.88 6.52
CA SER A 51 15.56 -5.32 5.27
C SER A 51 14.61 -5.67 4.13
N PHE A 52 14.10 -4.67 3.42
CA PHE A 52 13.15 -4.89 2.33
C PHE A 52 13.85 -4.94 0.97
N THR A 53 13.64 -6.03 0.23
CA THR A 53 14.07 -6.11 -1.16
C THR A 53 13.12 -5.30 -2.08
N PRO A 54 13.58 -4.81 -3.25
CA PRO A 54 12.69 -4.12 -4.19
C PRO A 54 11.48 -4.95 -4.63
N LEU A 55 11.67 -6.28 -4.70
CA LEU A 55 10.59 -7.21 -5.03
C LEU A 55 9.55 -7.29 -3.91
N GLU A 56 9.99 -7.38 -2.65
CA GLU A 56 9.09 -7.35 -1.49
C GLU A 56 8.28 -6.06 -1.46
N LEU A 57 8.92 -4.93 -1.76
CA LEU A 57 8.25 -3.64 -1.83
C LEU A 57 7.10 -3.67 -2.87
N VAL A 58 7.32 -4.22 -4.06
CA VAL A 58 6.25 -4.34 -5.09
C VAL A 58 5.15 -5.32 -4.67
N LEU A 59 5.46 -6.32 -3.84
CA LEU A 59 4.53 -7.34 -3.36
C LEU A 59 3.73 -6.92 -2.13
N VAL A 60 4.02 -5.77 -1.52
CA VAL A 60 3.30 -5.27 -0.33
C VAL A 60 1.78 -5.30 -0.50
N PRO A 61 1.15 -4.84 -1.60
CA PRO A 61 -0.31 -4.85 -1.71
C PRO A 61 -0.90 -6.25 -1.64
N TYR A 62 -0.19 -7.24 -2.19
CA TYR A 62 -0.58 -8.64 -2.11
C TYR A 62 -0.42 -9.19 -0.70
N SER A 63 0.70 -8.86 -0.02
CA SER A 63 0.92 -9.24 1.38
C SER A 63 -0.14 -8.66 2.30
N VAL A 64 -0.54 -7.39 2.09
CA VAL A 64 -1.61 -6.73 2.86
C VAL A 64 -2.95 -7.45 2.70
N GLN A 65 -3.30 -7.97 1.52
CA GLN A 65 -4.52 -8.77 1.36
C GLN A 65 -4.48 -10.07 2.17
N LYS A 66 -3.31 -10.70 2.32
CA LYS A 66 -3.15 -11.87 3.19
C LYS A 66 -3.37 -11.50 4.66
N VAL A 67 -2.88 -10.34 5.09
CA VAL A 67 -3.08 -9.83 6.46
C VAL A 67 -4.56 -9.59 6.71
N TYR A 68 -5.26 -8.89 5.83
CA TYR A 68 -6.72 -8.69 5.95
C TYR A 68 -7.49 -10.01 6.02
N HIS A 69 -7.10 -11.00 5.22
CA HIS A 69 -7.72 -12.32 5.28
C HIS A 69 -7.47 -13.03 6.62
N TRP A 70 -6.25 -12.90 7.16
CA TRP A 70 -5.90 -13.45 8.47
C TRP A 70 -6.63 -12.76 9.62
N GLU A 71 -6.86 -11.45 9.52
CA GLU A 71 -7.70 -10.67 10.44
C GLU A 71 -9.21 -10.98 10.33
N GLY A 72 -9.59 -11.89 9.42
CA GLY A 72 -10.99 -12.27 9.18
C GLY A 72 -11.78 -11.27 8.33
N GLN A 73 -11.11 -10.26 7.74
CA GLN A 73 -11.74 -9.31 6.84
C GLN A 73 -11.96 -9.95 5.46
N ASN A 74 -13.16 -9.76 4.92
CA ASN A 74 -13.47 -10.18 3.56
C ASN A 74 -12.72 -9.31 2.53
N THR A 75 -11.99 -9.93 1.60
CA THR A 75 -11.28 -9.28 0.49
C THR A 75 -12.18 -8.32 -0.29
N PHE A 76 -13.47 -8.63 -0.45
CA PHE A 76 -14.43 -7.75 -1.11
C PHE A 76 -14.60 -6.42 -0.37
N VAL A 77 -14.58 -6.41 0.96
CA VAL A 77 -14.69 -5.20 1.77
C VAL A 77 -13.43 -4.35 1.64
N ALA A 78 -12.25 -4.98 1.59
CA ALA A 78 -10.98 -4.27 1.39
C ALA A 78 -10.88 -3.60 0.01
N LEU A 79 -11.46 -4.21 -1.03
CA LEU A 79 -11.48 -3.67 -2.40
C LEU A 79 -12.67 -2.76 -2.68
N LEU A 80 -13.67 -2.72 -1.79
CA LEU A 80 -14.91 -1.99 -1.97
C LEU A 80 -14.70 -0.50 -2.33
N PRO A 81 -13.79 0.25 -1.69
CA PRO A 81 -13.61 1.66 -2.03
C PRO A 81 -13.08 1.85 -3.47
N ILE A 82 -12.18 0.98 -3.93
CA ILE A 82 -11.68 1.01 -5.31
C ILE A 82 -12.79 0.68 -6.30
N LEU A 83 -13.57 -0.36 -6.01
CA LEU A 83 -14.68 -0.79 -6.86
C LEU A 83 -15.75 0.31 -6.97
N LEU A 84 -16.09 0.98 -5.87
CA LEU A 84 -17.05 2.09 -5.88
C LEU A 84 -16.57 3.24 -6.76
N VAL A 85 -15.30 3.65 -6.63
CA VAL A 85 -14.74 4.72 -7.48
C VAL A 85 -14.76 4.33 -8.95
N LEU A 86 -14.41 3.08 -9.28
CA LEU A 86 -14.45 2.58 -10.66
C LEU A 86 -15.87 2.53 -11.23
N VAL A 87 -16.87 2.09 -10.45
CA VAL A 87 -18.27 2.01 -10.90
C VAL A 87 -18.86 3.39 -11.09
N ILE A 88 -18.72 4.28 -10.09
CA ILE A 88 -19.22 5.67 -10.16
C ILE A 88 -18.57 6.39 -11.33
N GLY A 89 -17.25 6.29 -11.39
CA GLY A 89 -16.45 6.91 -12.43
C GLY A 89 -16.74 6.40 -13.84
N GLY A 90 -16.82 5.08 -14.01
CA GLY A 90 -17.20 4.45 -15.28
C GLY A 90 -18.61 4.85 -15.72
N THR A 91 -19.56 4.97 -14.78
CA THR A 91 -20.93 5.42 -15.06
C THR A 91 -20.96 6.87 -15.54
N ILE A 92 -20.22 7.76 -14.87
CA ILE A 92 -20.09 9.16 -15.28
C ILE A 92 -19.49 9.25 -16.69
N MET A 93 -18.44 8.48 -16.97
CA MET A 93 -17.81 8.47 -18.29
C MET A 93 -18.75 7.97 -19.37
N TYR A 94 -19.41 6.84 -19.14
CA TYR A 94 -20.38 6.27 -20.07
C TYR A 94 -21.47 7.29 -20.42
N TYR A 95 -21.97 8.01 -19.41
CA TYR A 95 -22.97 9.05 -19.63
C TYR A 95 -22.45 10.24 -20.44
N CYS A 96 -21.20 10.68 -20.17
CA CYS A 96 -20.56 11.76 -20.93
C CYS A 96 -20.34 11.38 -22.40
N VAL A 97 -19.86 10.17 -22.67
CA VAL A 97 -19.69 9.65 -24.04
C VAL A 97 -21.04 9.54 -24.75
N ARG A 98 -22.06 8.99 -24.08
CA ARG A 98 -23.41 8.86 -24.65
C ARG A 98 -24.05 10.21 -24.98
N LYS A 99 -23.75 11.26 -24.22
CA LYS A 99 -24.20 12.63 -24.49
C LYS A 99 -23.36 13.37 -25.52
N GLY A 100 -22.38 12.72 -26.16
CA GLY A 100 -21.48 13.35 -27.12
C GLY A 100 -20.55 14.39 -26.48
N ARG A 101 -20.41 14.39 -25.15
CA ARG A 101 -19.55 15.34 -24.41
C ARG A 101 -18.10 14.89 -24.33
N ALA A 102 -17.80 13.66 -24.75
CA ALA A 102 -16.46 13.10 -24.72
C ALA A 102 -16.24 12.12 -25.87
N HIS A 103 -15.20 12.36 -26.68
CA HIS A 103 -14.68 11.41 -27.66
C HIS A 103 -13.30 10.94 -27.21
N LEU A 104 -13.25 9.70 -26.72
CA LEU A 104 -12.02 9.13 -26.15
C LEU A 104 -11.55 8.00 -27.05
N GLY A 105 -10.36 8.15 -27.62
CA GLY A 105 -9.64 7.02 -28.19
C GLY A 105 -9.25 6.01 -27.11
N LEU A 106 -8.90 4.80 -27.54
CA LEU A 106 -8.56 3.67 -26.65
C LEU A 106 -7.52 4.05 -25.57
N SER A 107 -6.45 4.77 -25.95
CA SER A 107 -5.43 5.26 -25.01
C SER A 107 -6.02 6.12 -23.88
N LYS A 108 -6.96 7.02 -24.21
CA LYS A 108 -7.59 7.89 -23.22
C LYS A 108 -8.56 7.14 -22.31
N TRP A 109 -9.24 6.11 -22.82
CA TRP A 109 -10.06 5.20 -22.00
C TRP A 109 -9.21 4.44 -20.98
N LEU A 110 -8.08 3.87 -21.40
CA LEU A 110 -7.15 3.18 -20.51
C LEU A 110 -6.58 4.14 -19.46
N ALA A 111 -6.15 5.34 -19.88
CA ALA A 111 -5.66 6.36 -18.95
C ALA A 111 -6.75 6.79 -17.96
N TYR A 112 -7.99 6.95 -18.40
CA TYR A 112 -9.09 7.31 -17.51
C TYR A 112 -9.32 6.26 -16.41
N PHE A 113 -9.43 4.99 -16.78
CA PHE A 113 -9.58 3.91 -15.80
C PHE A 113 -8.35 3.75 -14.91
N ALA A 114 -7.13 3.97 -15.42
CA ALA A 114 -5.93 4.01 -14.61
C ALA A 114 -6.00 5.12 -13.55
N GLY A 115 -6.41 6.33 -13.94
CA GLY A 115 -6.60 7.46 -13.03
C GLY A 115 -7.65 7.17 -11.96
N MET A 116 -8.73 6.46 -12.31
CA MET A 116 -9.74 6.01 -11.36
C MET A 116 -9.24 4.96 -10.38
N ALA A 117 -8.44 4.01 -10.86
CA ALA A 117 -7.81 3.03 -9.98
C ALA A 117 -6.90 3.73 -8.96
N PHE A 118 -6.09 4.69 -9.39
CA PHE A 118 -5.25 5.50 -8.51
C PHE A 118 -6.06 6.29 -7.48
N PHE A 119 -7.14 6.94 -7.93
CA PHE A 119 -8.05 7.66 -7.05
C PHE A 119 -8.73 6.73 -6.04
N GLY A 120 -9.16 5.54 -6.49
CA GLY A 120 -9.73 4.49 -5.66
C GLY A 120 -8.77 4.00 -4.57
N SER A 121 -7.48 3.86 -4.88
CA SER A 121 -6.46 3.56 -3.86
C SER A 121 -6.32 4.67 -2.84
N GLY A 122 -6.34 5.94 -3.26
CA GLY A 122 -6.38 7.08 -2.33
C GLY A 122 -7.57 7.02 -1.38
N VAL A 123 -8.77 6.75 -1.89
CA VAL A 123 -9.98 6.54 -1.07
C VAL A 123 -9.84 5.34 -0.13
N SER A 124 -9.20 4.26 -0.60
CA SER A 124 -8.97 3.06 0.23
C SER A 124 -8.02 3.35 1.38
N PHE A 125 -6.95 4.11 1.15
CA PHE A 125 -6.06 4.55 2.21
C PHE A 125 -6.78 5.44 3.23
N VAL A 126 -7.64 6.36 2.79
CA VAL A 126 -8.47 7.16 3.70
C VAL A 126 -9.41 6.26 4.51
N TYR A 127 -10.08 5.30 3.86
CA TYR A 127 -10.99 4.37 4.51
C TYR A 127 -10.27 3.56 5.61
N GLN A 128 -9.13 2.96 5.28
CA GLN A 128 -8.33 2.18 6.23
C GLN A 128 -7.81 3.07 7.37
N MET A 129 -7.31 4.27 7.07
CA MET A 129 -6.84 5.21 8.08
C MET A 129 -7.96 5.61 9.06
N VAL A 130 -9.18 5.87 8.57
CA VAL A 130 -10.34 6.16 9.43
C VAL A 130 -10.68 4.99 10.32
N LEU A 131 -10.72 3.76 9.78
CA LEU A 131 -10.96 2.56 10.59
C LEU A 131 -9.92 2.40 11.68
N THR A 132 -8.64 2.57 11.36
CA THR A 132 -7.55 2.49 12.34
C THR A 132 -7.75 3.51 13.46
N PHE A 133 -8.10 4.76 13.15
CA PHE A 133 -8.34 5.79 14.16
C PHE A 133 -9.50 5.46 15.12
N THR A 134 -10.52 4.74 14.65
CA THR A 134 -11.62 4.32 15.53
C THR A 134 -11.20 3.32 16.60
N VAL A 135 -10.10 2.59 16.37
CA VAL A 135 -9.61 1.55 17.27
C VAL A 135 -8.44 2.06 18.12
N THR A 136 -7.47 2.75 17.50
CA THR A 136 -6.20 3.11 18.15
C THR A 136 -6.12 4.59 18.55
N GLY A 137 -6.97 5.46 18.01
CA GLY A 137 -6.84 6.92 18.13
C GLY A 137 -5.88 7.53 17.09
N ILE A 138 -5.67 8.84 17.17
CA ILE A 138 -4.82 9.57 16.22
C ILE A 138 -3.37 9.61 16.74
N HIS A 139 -2.46 9.04 15.96
CA HIS A 139 -1.03 8.96 16.27
C HIS A 139 -0.18 9.60 15.16
N ALA A 140 1.08 9.94 15.45
CA ALA A 140 1.98 10.56 14.48
C ALA A 140 2.22 9.69 13.22
N GLU A 141 2.10 8.36 13.36
CA GLU A 141 2.23 7.38 12.28
C GLU A 141 1.20 7.57 11.17
N ALA A 142 0.06 8.21 11.47
CA ALA A 142 -0.95 8.62 10.50
C ALA A 142 -0.39 9.48 9.35
N LEU A 143 0.69 10.22 9.60
CA LEU A 143 1.31 11.08 8.60
C LEU A 143 1.83 10.27 7.41
N ILE A 144 2.31 9.05 7.65
CA ILE A 144 2.79 8.15 6.60
C ILE A 144 1.62 7.76 5.69
N SER A 145 0.50 7.32 6.27
CA SER A 145 -0.72 7.00 5.53
C SER A 145 -1.23 8.19 4.72
N LEU A 146 -1.16 9.40 5.29
CA LEU A 146 -1.56 10.62 4.60
C LEU A 146 -0.70 10.91 3.36
N ILE A 147 0.61 10.64 3.41
CA ILE A 147 1.49 10.78 2.24
C ILE A 147 1.03 9.85 1.11
N PHE A 148 0.69 8.59 1.41
CA PHE A 148 0.16 7.66 0.42
C PHE A 148 -1.18 8.11 -0.17
N VAL A 149 -2.06 8.70 0.64
CA VAL A 149 -3.32 9.31 0.18
C VAL A 149 -3.04 10.42 -0.84
N VAL A 150 -2.17 11.37 -0.48
CA VAL A 150 -1.85 12.52 -1.31
C VAL A 150 -1.18 12.09 -2.62
N LEU A 151 -0.21 11.18 -2.57
CA LEU A 151 0.44 10.65 -3.76
C LEU A 151 -0.59 9.96 -4.67
N SER A 152 -1.46 9.11 -4.11
CA SER A 152 -2.46 8.39 -4.89
C SER A 152 -3.43 9.34 -5.60
N PHE A 153 -3.91 10.38 -4.89
CA PHE A 153 -4.77 11.39 -5.51
C PHE A 153 -4.03 12.24 -6.53
N PHE A 154 -2.77 12.60 -6.29
CA PHE A 154 -1.97 13.35 -7.26
C PHE A 154 -1.76 12.56 -8.56
N LEU A 155 -1.38 11.28 -8.46
CA LEU A 155 -1.23 10.41 -9.62
C LEU A 155 -2.56 10.20 -10.34
N GLY A 156 -3.66 9.99 -9.60
CA GLY A 156 -5.00 9.86 -10.14
C GLY A 156 -5.43 11.11 -10.90
N LEU A 157 -5.28 12.29 -10.29
CA LEU A 157 -5.64 13.57 -10.90
C LEU A 157 -4.79 13.88 -12.14
N ALA A 158 -3.47 13.72 -12.06
CA ALA A 158 -2.56 13.94 -13.19
C ALA A 158 -2.93 13.06 -14.39
N THR A 159 -3.24 11.79 -14.12
CA THR A 159 -3.64 10.81 -15.12
C THR A 159 -5.02 11.11 -15.71
N LEU A 160 -5.97 11.53 -14.87
CA LEU A 160 -7.32 11.91 -15.30
C LEU A 160 -7.30 13.18 -16.16
N LEU A 161 -6.51 14.18 -15.76
CA LEU A 161 -6.30 15.40 -16.55
C LEU A 161 -5.67 15.08 -17.90
N TYR A 162 -4.77 14.11 -17.98
CA TYR A 162 -4.25 13.61 -19.25
C TYR A 162 -5.35 13.00 -20.12
N ALA A 163 -6.20 12.14 -19.54
CA ALA A 163 -7.27 11.46 -20.27
C ALA A 163 -8.32 12.42 -20.83
N VAL A 164 -8.72 13.44 -20.06
CA VAL A 164 -9.79 14.38 -20.45
C VAL A 164 -9.29 15.48 -21.40
N ARG A 165 -8.01 15.86 -21.32
CA ARG A 165 -7.49 16.96 -22.17
C ARG A 165 -7.54 16.60 -23.65
N GLU A 166 -8.15 17.49 -24.44
CA GLU A 166 -8.12 17.46 -25.89
C GLU A 166 -6.79 18.01 -26.38
N LYS A 167 -5.75 17.17 -26.33
CA LYS A 167 -4.48 17.47 -26.98
C LYS A 167 -4.25 16.47 -28.12
N PRO A 168 -3.67 16.93 -29.25
CA PRO A 168 -3.35 16.06 -30.37
C PRO A 168 -2.37 14.96 -29.94
N ALA A 169 -2.35 13.91 -30.77
CA ALA A 169 -1.50 12.70 -30.78
C ALA A 169 -0.44 12.56 -29.66
N LEU A 170 -0.35 11.36 -29.06
CA LEU A 170 0.71 10.97 -28.13
C LEU A 170 2.12 11.25 -28.67
N THR A 171 2.68 12.41 -28.31
CA THR A 171 4.09 12.75 -28.48
C THR A 171 4.97 11.76 -27.70
N PRO A 172 6.16 11.39 -28.19
CA PRO A 172 7.08 10.49 -27.47
C PRO A 172 7.33 10.90 -26.01
N TRP A 173 7.49 12.20 -25.75
CA TRP A 173 7.64 12.73 -24.38
C TRP A 173 6.47 12.39 -23.44
N ARG A 174 5.24 12.44 -23.96
CA ARG A 174 4.05 12.10 -23.18
C ARG A 174 3.97 10.60 -22.91
N ARG A 175 4.39 9.76 -23.86
CA ARG A 175 4.47 8.31 -23.66
C ARG A 175 5.44 7.97 -22.54
N THR A 176 6.62 8.57 -22.54
CA THR A 176 7.59 8.41 -21.45
C THR A 176 6.99 8.87 -20.12
N GLY A 177 6.29 10.00 -20.09
CA GLY A 177 5.59 10.49 -18.89
C GLY A 177 4.56 9.49 -18.34
N LEU A 178 3.77 8.85 -19.21
CA LEU A 178 2.80 7.82 -18.79
C LEU A 178 3.47 6.56 -18.26
N ILE A 179 4.55 6.10 -18.90
CA ILE A 179 5.33 4.95 -18.43
C ILE A 179 5.94 5.23 -17.06
N LEU A 180 6.58 6.40 -16.89
CA LEU A 180 7.13 6.82 -15.60
C LEU A 180 6.05 6.93 -14.52
N THR A 181 4.87 7.46 -14.87
CA THR A 181 3.73 7.53 -13.95
C THR A 181 3.31 6.11 -13.51
N GLY A 182 3.25 5.15 -14.42
CA GLY A 182 2.97 3.75 -14.09
C GLY A 182 4.01 3.12 -13.19
N LEU A 183 5.30 3.36 -13.46
CA LEU A 183 6.39 2.86 -12.61
C LEU A 183 6.32 3.45 -11.21
N ILE A 184 6.15 4.77 -11.08
CA ILE A 184 6.01 5.44 -9.79
C ILE A 184 4.76 4.91 -9.06
N ALA A 185 3.64 4.76 -9.75
CA ALA A 185 2.39 4.24 -9.18
C ALA A 185 2.57 2.84 -8.60
N LEU A 186 3.37 1.99 -9.24
CA LEU A 186 3.66 0.63 -8.77
C LEU A 186 4.37 0.64 -7.41
N PHE A 187 5.36 1.52 -7.23
CA PHE A 187 6.08 1.67 -5.96
C PHE A 187 5.26 2.35 -4.87
N VAL A 188 4.35 3.25 -5.25
CA VAL A 188 3.41 3.90 -4.33
C VAL A 188 2.21 2.99 -4.00
N TRP A 189 2.08 1.85 -4.69
CA TRP A 189 0.93 0.95 -4.61
C TRP A 189 -0.41 1.60 -5.00
N SER A 190 -0.33 2.67 -5.79
CA SER A 190 -1.50 3.38 -6.27
C SER A 190 -2.12 2.63 -7.45
N GLY A 191 -3.42 2.34 -7.35
CA GLY A 191 -4.18 1.57 -8.32
C GLY A 191 -3.90 0.07 -8.31
N LEU A 192 -3.30 -0.44 -7.23
CA LEU A 192 -2.81 -1.82 -7.12
C LEU A 192 -1.92 -2.14 -8.34
N TYR A 193 -2.04 -3.34 -8.92
CA TYR A 193 -1.37 -3.70 -10.16
C TYR A 193 -2.14 -3.26 -11.41
N LEU A 194 -3.45 -2.98 -11.29
CA LEU A 194 -4.32 -2.68 -12.42
C LEU A 194 -4.07 -1.27 -12.97
N GLY A 195 -3.98 -0.25 -12.11
CA GLY A 195 -3.72 1.13 -12.52
C GLY A 195 -2.40 1.30 -13.28
N PRO A 196 -1.26 0.83 -12.74
CA PRO A 196 0.03 0.86 -13.43
C PRO A 196 0.00 0.12 -14.77
N ALA A 197 -0.62 -1.06 -14.84
CA ALA A 197 -0.74 -1.82 -16.09
C ALA A 197 -1.54 -1.05 -17.14
N LEU A 198 -2.67 -0.45 -16.75
CA LEU A 198 -3.53 0.31 -17.65
C LEU A 198 -2.85 1.57 -18.19
N ILE A 199 -2.11 2.32 -17.35
CA ILE A 199 -1.45 3.54 -17.82
C ILE A 199 -0.26 3.25 -18.74
N ILE A 200 0.47 2.16 -18.49
CA ILE A 200 1.54 1.71 -19.39
C ILE A 200 0.93 1.24 -20.71
N ALA A 201 -0.14 0.45 -20.67
CA ALA A 201 -0.86 0.05 -21.88
C ALA A 201 -1.38 1.27 -22.66
N ALA A 202 -1.89 2.31 -21.98
CA ALA A 202 -2.30 3.56 -22.61
C ALA A 202 -1.16 4.25 -23.39
N ALA A 203 0.08 4.15 -22.90
CA ALA A 203 1.27 4.71 -23.53
C ALA A 203 1.70 3.95 -24.79
N LEU A 204 1.41 2.65 -24.86
CA LEU A 204 1.79 1.76 -25.96
C LEU A 204 0.82 1.81 -27.14
N VAL A 205 -0.42 2.29 -26.93
CA VAL A 205 -1.42 2.40 -28.00
C VAL A 205 -0.88 3.29 -29.13
N PRO A 206 -0.86 2.78 -30.38
CA PRO A 206 -0.38 3.55 -31.53
C PRO A 206 -1.32 4.72 -31.81
N THR A 207 -0.74 5.90 -31.98
CA THR A 207 -1.41 7.06 -32.55
C THR A 207 -1.67 6.78 -34.01
N GLN A 208 -2.93 6.54 -34.38
CA GLN A 208 -3.31 6.50 -35.78
C GLN A 208 -3.01 7.89 -36.39
N PRO A 209 -2.11 7.98 -37.39
CA PRO A 209 -2.03 9.17 -38.21
C PRO A 209 -3.40 9.35 -38.86
N GLY A 210 -3.97 10.55 -38.78
CA GLY A 210 -5.22 10.84 -39.47
C GLY A 210 -5.10 10.42 -40.93
N ARG A 211 -6.09 9.68 -41.44
CA ARG A 211 -6.25 9.44 -42.87
C ARG A 211 -6.17 10.80 -43.57
N THR A 212 -5.08 11.05 -44.28
CA THR A 212 -5.04 12.04 -45.36
C THR A 212 -6.04 11.54 -46.40
N LEU A 213 -7.23 12.11 -46.39
CA LEU A 213 -8.16 11.99 -47.50
C LEU A 213 -7.65 12.96 -48.57
N GLU A 214 -6.80 12.45 -49.45
CA GLU A 214 -6.68 12.99 -50.80
C GLU A 214 -7.62 12.17 -51.68
N GLY A 215 -8.57 12.84 -52.30
CA GLY A 215 -9.61 12.29 -53.17
C GLY A 215 -10.63 13.36 -53.52
#